data_AF-A0A179T566-F1
#
_entry.id   AF-A0A179T566-F1
#
_cell.length_a   1.000
_cell.length_b   1.000
_cell.length_c   1.000
_cell.angle_alpha   90.00
_cell.angle_beta   90.00
_cell.angle_gamma   90.00
#
_symmetry.space_group_name_H-M   'P 1'
#
loop_
_entity.id
_entity.type
_entity.pdbx_description
1 polymer ?
#
loop_
_entity_poly.entity_id
_entity_poly.type
_entity_poly.pdbx_seq_one_letter_code
_entity_poly.pdbx_strand_id
1 'polypeptide(L)'
;MNNSAYAEIAEYFRNFDPHHEREEEIFTKLGYIDIQHFAERIKAKTLWITGMIDMICPPSSQFAAYNKITAEKNCFYIMNLAMSSCPIYLIKYCRDF
;
A
#
# COMPACT_ATOMS: atom_id res chain seq x y z
N MET A 1 -8.33 -18.58 -8.88
CA MET A 1 -7.66 -17.39 -9.45
C MET A 1 -7.30 -16.50 -8.27
N ASN A 2 -6.02 -16.12 -8.14
CA ASN A 2 -5.57 -15.27 -7.04
C ASN A 2 -5.88 -13.81 -7.40
N ASN A 3 -7.00 -13.26 -6.89
CA ASN A 3 -7.49 -11.90 -7.21
C ASN A 3 -6.75 -10.80 -6.43
N SER A 4 -5.47 -10.98 -6.15
CA SER A 4 -4.63 -9.97 -5.50
C SER A 4 -4.09 -9.00 -6.55
N ALA A 5 -4.00 -7.71 -6.20
CA ALA A 5 -3.32 -6.70 -7.00
C ALA A 5 -1.83 -7.03 -7.24
N TYR A 6 -1.25 -7.90 -6.40
CA TYR A 6 0.16 -8.31 -6.47
C TYR A 6 0.36 -9.66 -7.17
N ALA A 7 -0.68 -10.28 -7.74
CA ALA A 7 -0.61 -11.60 -8.36
C ALA A 7 0.37 -11.65 -9.55
N GLU A 8 0.53 -10.53 -10.27
CA GLU A 8 1.43 -10.40 -11.42
C GLU A 8 2.91 -10.61 -11.04
N ILE A 9 3.32 -10.24 -9.83
CA ILE A 9 4.70 -10.47 -9.37
C ILE A 9 4.99 -11.97 -9.29
N ALA A 10 4.06 -12.74 -8.71
CA ALA A 10 4.20 -14.20 -8.63
C ALA A 10 4.15 -14.85 -10.03
N GLU A 11 3.36 -14.32 -10.96
CA GLU A 11 3.34 -14.78 -12.34
C GLU A 11 4.65 -14.47 -13.09
N TYR A 12 5.22 -13.29 -12.86
CA TYR A 12 6.51 -12.91 -13.41
C TYR A 12 7.61 -13.89 -12.99
N PHE A 13 7.70 -14.23 -11.70
CA PHE A 13 8.65 -15.23 -11.22
C PHE A 13 8.42 -16.61 -11.85
N ARG A 14 7.16 -17.08 -11.94
CA ARG A 14 6.86 -18.37 -12.60
C ARG A 14 7.31 -18.44 -14.05
N ASN A 15 7.21 -17.34 -14.80
CA ASN A 15 7.49 -17.31 -16.22
C ASN A 15 8.94 -16.96 -16.57
N PHE A 16 9.61 -16.14 -15.76
CA PHE A 16 10.90 -15.53 -16.11
C PHE A 16 12.03 -15.82 -15.12
N ASP A 17 11.73 -16.26 -13.90
CA ASP A 17 12.72 -16.62 -12.88
C ASP A 17 12.18 -17.68 -11.90
N PRO A 18 11.85 -18.90 -12.38
CA PRO A 18 11.13 -19.90 -11.57
C PRO A 18 11.95 -20.45 -10.39
N HIS A 19 13.28 -20.29 -10.44
CA HIS A 19 14.20 -20.69 -9.38
C HIS A 19 14.60 -19.53 -8.46
N HIS A 20 14.06 -18.32 -8.69
CA HIS A 20 14.32 -17.13 -7.88
C HIS A 20 15.81 -16.76 -7.81
N GLU A 21 16.58 -17.03 -8.87
CA GLU A 21 18.02 -16.78 -8.92
C GLU A 21 18.34 -15.28 -8.94
N ARG A 22 17.39 -14.45 -9.38
CA ARG A 22 17.53 -13.00 -9.51
C ARG A 22 16.54 -12.23 -8.63
N GLU A 23 15.98 -12.90 -7.61
CA GLU A 23 14.96 -12.32 -6.72
C GLU A 23 15.40 -10.96 -6.13
N GLU A 24 16.61 -10.90 -5.57
CA GLU A 24 17.15 -9.68 -4.95
C GLU A 24 17.28 -8.53 -5.97
N GLU A 25 17.77 -8.81 -7.18
CA GLU A 25 17.92 -7.81 -8.25
C GLU A 25 16.55 -7.29 -8.70
N ILE A 26 15.57 -8.19 -8.86
CA ILE A 26 14.21 -7.84 -9.28
C ILE A 26 13.52 -6.97 -8.23
N PHE A 27 13.56 -7.36 -6.94
CA PHE A 27 12.96 -6.56 -5.88
C PHE A 27 13.68 -5.23 -5.66
N THR A 28 15.01 -5.19 -5.80
CA THR A 28 15.77 -3.94 -5.79
C THR A 28 15.31 -3.00 -6.91
N LYS A 29 15.07 -3.54 -8.12
CA LYS A 29 14.52 -2.76 -9.23
C LYS A 29 13.10 -2.27 -8.94
N LEU A 30 12.24 -3.11 -8.37
CA LEU A 30 10.89 -2.70 -7.95
C LEU A 30 10.93 -1.60 -6.87
N GLY A 31 11.96 -1.59 -6.02
CA GLY A 31 12.19 -0.54 -5.03
C GLY A 31 12.29 0.86 -5.63
N TYR A 32 12.71 1.03 -6.89
CA TYR A 32 12.75 2.34 -7.54
C TYR A 32 11.37 2.96 -7.78
N ILE A 33 10.31 2.13 -7.87
CA ILE A 33 8.93 2.58 -8.11
C ILE A 33 8.03 2.37 -6.89
N ASP A 34 8.56 1.86 -5.78
CA ASP A 34 7.81 1.68 -4.55
C ASP A 34 7.64 3.01 -3.81
N ILE A 35 6.38 3.40 -3.59
CA ILE A 35 5.98 4.63 -2.92
C ILE A 35 6.57 4.80 -1.51
N GLN A 36 6.92 3.70 -0.82
CA GLN A 36 7.53 3.79 0.50
C GLN A 36 8.86 4.56 0.49
N HIS A 37 9.62 4.50 -0.61
CA HIS A 37 10.89 5.22 -0.76
C HIS A 37 10.71 6.70 -1.13
N PHE A 38 9.49 7.10 -1.52
CA PHE A 38 9.13 8.48 -1.80
C PHE A 38 8.38 9.15 -0.65
N ALA A 39 7.90 8.38 0.34
CA ALA A 39 7.07 8.86 1.44
C ALA A 39 7.68 10.01 2.25
N GLU A 40 9.00 10.02 2.48
CA GLU A 40 9.72 11.09 3.21
C GLU A 40 9.68 12.45 2.47
N ARG A 41 9.42 12.42 1.15
CA ARG A 41 9.32 13.62 0.32
C ARG A 41 7.99 14.33 0.48
N ILE A 42 6.98 13.68 1.07
CA ILE A 42 5.66 14.28 1.32
C ILE A 42 5.81 15.41 2.33
N LYS A 43 5.41 16.62 1.92
CA LYS A 43 5.38 17.83 2.78
C LYS A 43 3.96 18.30 3.11
N ALA A 44 2.95 17.78 2.41
CA ALA A 44 1.56 18.11 2.65
C ALA A 44 1.02 17.40 3.90
N LYS A 45 0.09 18.07 4.60
CA LYS A 45 -0.73 17.44 5.64
C LYS A 45 -1.50 16.27 5.03
N THR A 46 -1.35 15.08 5.60
CA THR A 46 -1.81 13.82 5.01
C THR A 46 -2.88 13.16 5.88
N LEU A 47 -4.04 12.85 5.28
CA LEU A 47 -5.04 11.96 5.86
C LEU A 47 -4.91 10.59 5.20
N TRP A 48 -4.61 9.57 6.01
CA TRP A 48 -4.53 8.18 5.56
C TRP A 48 -5.72 7.39 6.07
N ILE A 49 -6.33 6.57 5.23
CA ILE A 49 -7.45 5.70 5.60
C ILE A 49 -7.05 4.27 5.29
N THR A 50 -7.13 3.39 6.28
CA THR A 50 -6.77 1.98 6.13
C THR A 50 -7.90 1.07 6.60
N GLY A 51 -8.24 0.08 5.77
CA GLY A 51 -9.14 -1.01 6.13
C GLY A 51 -8.34 -2.18 6.71
N MET A 52 -8.69 -2.64 7.91
CA MET A 52 -7.88 -3.65 8.61
C MET A 52 -8.07 -5.08 8.11
N ILE A 53 -9.11 -5.33 7.31
CA ILE A 53 -9.40 -6.64 6.70
C ILE A 53 -9.14 -6.63 5.19
N ASP A 54 -8.43 -5.62 4.67
CA ASP A 54 -8.06 -5.55 3.26
C ASP A 54 -6.98 -6.58 2.93
N MET A 55 -7.37 -7.59 2.13
CA MET A 55 -6.47 -8.63 1.65
C MET A 55 -5.82 -8.29 0.30
N ILE A 56 -6.28 -7.24 -0.38
CA ILE A 56 -5.74 -6.82 -1.67
C ILE A 56 -4.59 -5.85 -1.47
N CYS A 57 -4.77 -4.85 -0.60
CA CYS A 57 -3.72 -3.94 -0.15
C CYS A 57 -3.53 -4.07 1.37
N PRO A 58 -2.76 -5.08 1.84
CA PRO A 58 -2.62 -5.37 3.26
C PRO A 58 -2.23 -4.13 4.08
N PRO A 59 -2.75 -3.95 5.31
CA PRO A 59 -2.38 -2.84 6.17
C PRO A 59 -0.86 -2.72 6.36
N SER A 60 -0.13 -3.83 6.42
CA SER A 60 1.32 -3.84 6.55
C SER A 60 2.03 -3.10 5.41
N SER A 61 1.61 -3.29 4.15
CA SER A 61 2.22 -2.59 3.02
C SER A 61 1.85 -1.10 3.01
N GLN A 62 0.63 -0.76 3.42
CA GLN A 62 0.21 0.63 3.58
C GLN A 62 1.03 1.33 4.68
N PHE A 63 1.26 0.67 5.81
CA PHE A 63 2.05 1.21 6.92
C PHE A 63 3.54 1.32 6.60
N ALA A 64 4.08 0.50 5.69
CA ALA A 64 5.45 0.65 5.22
C ALA A 64 5.71 2.04 4.59
N ALA A 65 4.73 2.57 3.85
CA ALA A 65 4.78 3.93 3.33
C ALA A 65 4.38 4.99 4.36
N TYR A 66 3.24 4.80 5.05
CA TYR A 66 2.72 5.78 6.02
C TYR A 66 3.72 6.11 7.12
N ASN A 67 4.44 5.10 7.64
CA ASN A 67 5.39 5.31 8.74
C ASN A 67 6.56 6.22 8.35
N LYS A 68 6.97 6.21 7.08
CA LYS A 68 8.07 7.03 6.55
C LYS A 68 7.68 8.48 6.24
N ILE A 69 6.39 8.82 6.25
CA ILE A 69 5.94 10.20 6.06
C ILE A 69 6.37 11.05 7.26
N THR A 70 7.09 12.15 7.03
CA THR A 70 7.56 13.06 8.09
C THR A 70 6.68 14.29 8.29
N ALA A 71 5.80 14.61 7.33
CA ALA A 71 4.84 15.70 7.45
C ALA A 71 3.72 15.38 8.45
N GLU A 72 2.92 16.40 8.79
CA GLU A 72 1.73 16.21 9.61
C GLU A 72 0.83 15.13 8.98
N LYS A 73 0.52 14.10 9.76
CA LYS A 73 -0.25 12.95 9.28
C LYS A 73 -1.22 12.44 10.33
N ASN A 74 -2.42 12.08 9.89
CA ASN A 74 -3.43 11.39 10.69
C ASN A 74 -3.88 10.13 9.96
N CYS A 75 -4.14 9.06 10.70
CA CYS A 75 -4.61 7.80 10.14
C CYS A 75 -5.96 7.40 10.76
N PHE A 76 -6.94 7.11 9.90
CA PHE A 76 -8.23 6.57 10.28
C PHE A 76 -8.28 5.07 9.97
N TYR A 77 -8.52 4.27 11.01
CA TYR A 77 -8.53 2.81 10.94
C TYR A 77 -9.96 2.30 10.93
N ILE A 78 -10.28 1.42 9.97
CA ILE A 78 -11.62 0.84 9.87
C ILE A 78 -11.48 -0.67 10.02
N MET A 79 -11.87 -1.16 11.20
CA MET A 79 -11.65 -2.56 11.58
C MET A 79 -12.34 -3.55 10.64
N ASN A 80 -13.49 -3.18 10.07
CA ASN A 80 -14.34 -4.09 9.29
C ASN A 80 -14.44 -3.68 7.81
N LEU A 81 -13.47 -2.94 7.27
CA LEU A 81 -13.45 -2.53 5.86
C LEU A 81 -12.35 -3.29 5.09
N ALA A 82 -12.74 -3.94 3.99
CA ALA A 82 -11.84 -4.52 3.00
C ALA A 82 -11.67 -3.55 1.82
N MET A 83 -11.22 -4.00 0.64
CA MET A 83 -11.19 -3.14 -0.54
C MET A 83 -12.60 -2.95 -1.13
N SER A 84 -13.34 -1.99 -0.58
CA SER A 84 -14.69 -1.60 -1.01
C SER A 84 -14.85 -0.08 -1.06
N SER A 85 -16.03 0.41 -1.46
CA SER A 85 -16.31 1.84 -1.48
C SER A 85 -16.14 2.48 -0.10
N CYS A 86 -15.54 3.67 -0.09
CA CYS A 86 -15.35 4.46 1.12
C CYS A 86 -16.73 4.86 1.69
N PRO A 87 -17.04 4.52 2.95
CA PRO A 87 -18.31 4.89 3.57
C PRO A 87 -18.54 6.40 3.61
N ILE A 88 -19.79 6.84 3.44
CA ILE A 88 -20.18 8.27 3.41
C ILE A 88 -19.70 9.07 4.63
N TYR A 89 -19.62 8.45 5.82
CA TYR A 89 -19.14 9.14 7.02
C TYR A 89 -17.66 9.53 6.93
N LEU A 90 -16.83 8.77 6.20
CA LEU A 90 -15.44 9.13 5.92
C LEU A 90 -15.34 10.30 4.95
N ILE A 91 -16.25 10.39 3.97
CA ILE A 91 -16.30 11.56 3.08
C ILE A 91 -16.52 12.84 3.88
N LYS A 92 -17.35 12.78 4.94
CA LYS A 92 -17.52 13.91 5.86
C LYS A 92 -16.23 14.23 6.61
N TYR A 93 -15.58 13.21 7.19
CA TYR A 93 -14.32 13.39 7.90
C TYR A 93 -13.21 13.98 7.02
N CYS A 94 -13.07 13.53 5.78
CA CYS A 94 -12.12 14.09 4.81
C CYS A 94 -12.42 15.56 4.46
N ARG A 95 -13.68 15.99 4.55
CA ARG A 95 -14.08 17.37 4.24
C ARG A 95 -13.72 18.34 5.38
N ASP A 96 -13.60 17.82 6.60
CA ASP A 96 -13.29 18.57 7.81
C ASP A 96 -11.78 18.55 8.16
N PHE A 97 -10.96 17.87 7.34
CA PHE A 97 -9.51 17.66 7.54
C PHE A 97 -8.64 18.70 6.83
#